data_AF-A0A5K7ZE09-F1
#
_entry.id   AF-A0A5K7ZE09-F1
#
_cell.length_a   1.000
_cell.length_b   1.000
_cell.length_c   1.000
_cell.angle_alpha   90.00
_cell.angle_beta   90.00
_cell.angle_gamma   90.00
#
_symmetry.space_group_name_H-M   'P 1'
#
loop_
_entity.id
_entity.type
_entity.pdbx_description
1 polymer ?
#
loop_
_entity_poly.entity_id
_entity_poly.type
_entity_poly.pdbx_seq_one_letter_code
_entity_poly.pdbx_strand_id
1 'polypeptide(L)'
;MLHRKPHIEHHLKATEERLAERIERLTVHGVATELIKKDHLVRKLEANIRQGKRQLGVIAAQETQLAEKAEARIRKETAAKSEKMHGESKKKDRDAPRVKKIKKRRINLGDEAQAE
;
A
#
# COMPACT_ATOMS: atom_id res chain seq x y z
N MET A 1 -4.18 0.07 -1.15
CA MET A 1 -4.31 1.26 -2.04
C MET A 1 -3.89 0.98 -3.48
N LEU A 2 -3.04 -0.01 -3.75
CA LEU A 2 -2.60 -0.35 -5.12
C LEU A 2 -3.76 -0.61 -6.09
N HIS A 3 -4.85 -1.27 -5.66
CA HIS A 3 -6.03 -1.51 -6.52
C HIS A 3 -6.73 -0.23 -7.00
N ARG A 4 -6.46 0.93 -6.37
CA ARG A 4 -7.04 2.22 -6.79
C ARG A 4 -6.24 2.87 -7.92
N LYS A 5 -5.03 2.40 -8.21
CA LYS A 5 -4.13 2.97 -9.22
C LYS A 5 -4.79 3.08 -10.61
N PRO A 6 -5.43 2.03 -11.16
CA PRO A 6 -6.05 2.12 -12.49
C PRO A 6 -7.21 3.13 -12.52
N HIS A 7 -7.99 3.21 -11.44
CA HIS A 7 -9.08 4.17 -11.33
C HIS A 7 -8.56 5.61 -11.28
N ILE A 8 -7.47 5.86 -10.53
CA ILE A 8 -6.86 7.19 -10.44
C ILE A 8 -6.28 7.60 -11.79
N GLU A 9 -5.61 6.70 -12.50
CA GLU A 9 -5.05 6.95 -13.84
C GLU A 9 -6.17 7.30 -14.84
N HIS A 10 -7.25 6.51 -14.87
CA HIS A 10 -8.40 6.78 -15.72
C HIS A 10 -9.05 8.14 -15.40
N HIS A 11 -9.25 8.45 -14.11
CA HIS A 11 -9.78 9.75 -13.70
C HIS A 11 -8.85 10.91 -14.06
N LEU A 12 -7.53 10.72 -13.95
CA LEU A 12 -6.54 11.72 -14.35
C LEU A 12 -6.66 12.03 -15.84
N LYS A 13 -6.66 10.99 -16.67
CA LYS A 13 -6.78 11.12 -18.13
C LYS A 13 -8.07 11.84 -18.53
N ALA A 14 -9.21 11.40 -17.98
CA ALA A 14 -10.49 12.06 -18.24
C ALA A 14 -10.53 13.53 -17.76
N THR A 15 -9.78 13.86 -16.69
CA THR A 15 -9.69 15.25 -16.20
C THR A 15 -8.78 16.10 -17.09
N GLU A 16 -7.69 15.54 -17.62
CA GLU A 16 -6.81 16.19 -18.58
C GLU A 16 -7.54 16.48 -19.90
N GLU A 17 -8.33 15.53 -20.41
CA GLU A 17 -9.18 15.72 -21.59
C GLU A 17 -10.20 16.85 -21.36
N ARG A 18 -10.90 16.86 -20.22
CA ARG A 18 -11.85 17.94 -19.87
C ARG A 18 -11.18 19.31 -19.74
N LEU A 19 -9.95 19.36 -19.24
CA LEU A 19 -9.18 20.60 -19.16
C LEU A 19 -8.86 21.13 -20.57
N ALA A 20 -8.40 20.25 -21.46
CA ALA A 20 -8.11 20.60 -22.84
C ALA A 20 -9.38 21.12 -23.56
N GLU A 21 -10.50 20.40 -23.45
CA GLU A 21 -11.78 20.84 -24.03
C GLU A 21 -12.23 22.20 -23.47
N ARG A 22 -12.05 22.45 -22.17
CA ARG A 22 -12.44 23.73 -21.55
C ARG A 22 -11.59 24.88 -22.07
N ILE A 23 -10.28 24.67 -22.17
CA ILE A 23 -9.37 25.68 -22.72
C ILE A 23 -9.72 25.95 -24.18
N GLU A 24 -9.91 24.91 -24.99
CA GLU A 24 -10.28 25.03 -26.40
C GLU A 24 -11.58 25.83 -26.57
N ARG A 25 -12.65 25.48 -25.84
CA ARG A 25 -13.91 26.25 -25.89
C ARG A 25 -13.71 27.72 -25.53
N LEU A 26 -12.94 28.03 -24.49
CA LEU A 26 -12.67 29.42 -24.09
C LEU A 26 -11.85 30.16 -25.16
N THR A 27 -10.89 29.50 -25.79
CA THR A 27 -10.11 30.10 -26.89
C THR A 27 -10.96 30.37 -28.13
N VAL A 28 -11.88 29.46 -28.49
CA VAL A 28 -12.83 29.64 -29.60
C VAL A 28 -13.75 30.85 -29.34
N HIS A 29 -14.13 31.08 -28.09
CA HIS A 29 -14.91 32.26 -27.69
C HIS A 29 -14.07 33.55 -27.55
N GLY A 30 -12.80 33.54 -27.93
CA GLY A 30 -11.93 34.72 -27.91
C GLY A 30 -11.52 35.17 -26.52
N VAL A 31 -11.60 34.31 -25.50
CA VAL A 31 -11.16 34.64 -24.15
C VAL A 31 -9.64 34.70 -24.11
N ALA A 32 -9.09 35.84 -23.65
CA ALA A 32 -7.65 36.00 -23.50
C ALA A 32 -7.06 34.94 -22.54
N THR A 33 -5.86 34.45 -22.85
CA THR A 33 -5.19 33.38 -22.09
C THR A 33 -5.00 33.73 -20.60
N GLU A 34 -4.81 35.00 -20.27
CA GLU A 34 -4.71 35.47 -18.88
C GLU A 34 -6.01 35.31 -18.10
N LEU A 35 -7.16 35.48 -18.76
CA LEU A 35 -8.47 35.27 -18.18
C LEU A 35 -8.81 33.77 -18.08
N ILE A 36 -8.37 32.97 -19.06
CA ILE A 36 -8.48 31.50 -19.00
C ILE A 36 -7.78 30.95 -17.75
N LYS A 37 -6.59 31.46 -17.40
CA LYS A 37 -5.88 31.07 -16.16
C LYS A 37 -6.65 31.42 -14.88
N LYS A 38 -7.51 32.45 -14.93
CA LYS A 38 -8.35 32.88 -13.80
C LYS A 38 -9.69 32.15 -13.76
N ASP A 39 -10.07 31.43 -14.82
CA ASP A 39 -11.30 30.65 -14.87
C ASP A 39 -11.32 29.61 -13.73
N HIS A 40 -12.40 29.63 -12.96
CA HIS A 40 -12.53 28.78 -11.77
C HIS A 40 -12.52 27.30 -12.13
N LEU A 41 -13.13 26.91 -13.26
CA LEU A 41 -13.20 25.52 -13.68
C LEU A 41 -11.83 25.01 -14.15
N VAL A 42 -11.09 25.81 -14.92
CA VAL A 42 -9.69 25.52 -15.30
C VAL A 42 -8.85 25.29 -14.05
N ARG A 43 -8.88 26.21 -13.08
CA ARG A 43 -8.12 26.07 -11.82
C ARG A 43 -8.51 24.83 -11.02
N LYS A 44 -9.80 24.48 -11.00
CA LYS A 44 -10.30 23.27 -10.33
C LYS A 44 -9.81 21.99 -11.02
N LEU A 45 -9.87 21.93 -12.35
CA LEU A 45 -9.40 20.78 -13.13
C LEU A 45 -7.88 20.58 -12.96
N GLU A 46 -7.10 21.66 -13.01
CA GLU A 46 -5.67 21.61 -12.72
C GLU A 46 -5.38 21.14 -11.28
N ALA A 47 -6.16 21.59 -10.30
CA ALA A 47 -6.02 21.13 -8.92
C ALA A 47 -6.30 19.63 -8.78
N ASN A 48 -7.33 19.13 -9.45
CA ASN A 48 -7.66 17.70 -9.49
C ASN A 48 -6.52 16.88 -10.14
N ILE A 49 -5.92 17.38 -11.22
CA ILE A 49 -4.75 16.74 -11.86
C ILE A 49 -3.57 16.68 -10.88
N ARG A 50 -3.27 17.79 -10.17
CA ARG A 50 -2.22 17.81 -9.15
C ARG A 50 -2.50 16.80 -8.02
N GLN A 51 -3.75 16.71 -7.58
CA GLN A 51 -4.16 15.75 -6.55
C GLN A 51 -4.00 14.30 -7.03
N GLY A 52 -4.45 13.97 -8.24
CA GLY A 52 -4.29 12.64 -8.84
C GLY A 52 -2.81 12.25 -8.95
N LYS A 53 -1.96 13.16 -9.43
CA LYS A 53 -0.50 12.93 -9.53
C LYS A 53 0.13 12.68 -8.16
N ARG A 54 -0.26 13.43 -7.13
CA ARG A 54 0.19 13.18 -5.74
C ARG A 54 -0.24 11.80 -5.25
N GLN A 55 -1.49 11.38 -5.50
CA GLN A 55 -1.97 10.06 -5.11
C GLN A 55 -1.20 8.94 -5.81
N LEU A 56 -0.92 9.07 -7.11
CA LEU A 56 -0.08 8.11 -7.84
C LEU A 56 1.34 8.05 -7.28
N GLY A 57 1.94 9.20 -6.93
CA GLY A 57 3.24 9.25 -6.27
C GLY A 57 3.28 8.51 -4.92
N VAL A 58 2.21 8.64 -4.11
CA VAL A 58 2.09 7.88 -2.85
C VAL A 58 1.97 6.38 -3.11
N ILE A 59 1.20 5.97 -4.12
CA ILE A 59 1.08 4.54 -4.48
C ILE A 59 2.43 4.01 -4.96
N ALA A 60 3.16 4.75 -5.80
CA ALA A 60 4.49 4.37 -6.25
C ALA A 60 5.47 4.19 -5.07
N ALA A 61 5.46 5.11 -4.11
CA ALA A 61 6.29 4.98 -2.90
C ALA A 61 5.90 3.76 -2.03
N GLN A 62 4.63 3.38 -2.00
CA GLN A 62 4.19 2.15 -1.33
C GLN A 62 4.65 0.90 -2.10
N GLU A 63 4.60 0.92 -3.43
CA GLU A 63 5.08 -0.16 -4.29
C GLU A 63 6.58 -0.40 -4.08
N THR A 64 7.40 0.65 -4.03
CA THR A 64 8.84 0.50 -3.79
C THR A 64 9.14 -0.06 -2.39
N GLN A 65 8.48 0.45 -1.34
CA GLN A 65 8.65 -0.08 0.01
C GLN A 65 8.23 -1.55 0.14
N LEU A 66 7.19 -1.98 -0.57
CA LEU A 66 6.77 -3.38 -0.59
C LEU A 66 7.79 -4.26 -1.34
N ALA A 67 8.33 -3.78 -2.46
CA ALA A 67 9.39 -4.47 -3.19
C ALA A 67 10.64 -4.66 -2.32
N GLU A 68 11.11 -3.60 -1.67
CA GLU A 68 12.27 -3.65 -0.75
C GLU A 68 12.05 -4.64 0.41
N LYS A 69 10.84 -4.65 1.00
CA LYS A 69 10.49 -5.61 2.05
C LYS A 69 10.44 -7.06 1.54
N ALA A 70 9.94 -7.27 0.33
CA ALA A 70 9.92 -8.59 -0.30
C ALA A 70 11.34 -9.09 -0.57
N GLU A 71 12.21 -8.24 -1.14
CA GLU A 71 13.61 -8.56 -1.35
C GLU A 71 14.32 -8.86 -0.03
N ALA A 72 14.09 -8.07 1.02
CA ALA A 72 14.69 -8.30 2.33
C ALA A 72 14.24 -9.65 2.94
N ARG A 73 12.99 -10.07 2.73
CA ARG A 73 12.52 -11.41 3.15
C ARG A 73 13.22 -12.51 2.37
N ILE A 74 13.30 -12.38 1.04
CA ILE A 74 14.01 -13.35 0.19
C ILE A 74 15.46 -13.48 0.64
N ARG A 75 16.17 -12.37 0.85
CA ARG A 75 17.56 -12.36 1.32
C ARG A 75 17.73 -13.02 2.69
N LYS A 76 16.79 -12.82 3.62
CA LYS A 76 16.81 -13.49 4.93
C LYS A 76 16.55 -14.98 4.81
N GLU A 77 15.62 -15.39 3.96
CA GLU A 77 15.30 -16.81 3.74
C GLU A 77 16.45 -17.54 3.03
N THR A 78 17.15 -16.90 2.09
CA THR A 78 18.33 -17.47 1.46
C THR A 78 19.51 -17.56 2.43
N ALA A 79 19.75 -16.51 3.25
CA ALA A 79 20.77 -16.53 4.30
C ALA A 79 20.52 -17.60 5.37
N ALA A 80 19.28 -17.74 5.84
CA ALA A 80 18.90 -18.77 6.81
C ALA A 80 19.02 -20.19 6.23
N LYS A 81 18.81 -20.37 4.92
CA LYS A 81 19.06 -21.65 4.24
C LYS A 81 20.56 -21.96 4.14
N SER A 82 21.41 -20.98 3.83
CA SER A 82 22.86 -21.18 3.82
C SER A 82 23.44 -21.49 5.21
N GLU A 83 22.94 -20.83 6.27
CA GLU A 83 23.38 -21.14 7.64
C GLU A 83 22.96 -22.53 8.10
N LYS A 84 21.75 -22.99 7.72
CA LYS A 84 21.31 -24.37 8.02
C LYS A 84 22.13 -25.42 7.29
N MET A 85 22.57 -25.16 6.06
CA MET A 85 23.45 -26.09 5.33
C MET A 85 24.87 -26.17 5.91
N HIS A 86 25.35 -25.12 6.59
CA HIS A 86 26.64 -25.15 7.28
C HIS A 86 26.57 -25.62 8.76
N GLY A 87 25.38 -25.72 9.34
CA GLY A 87 25.16 -26.17 10.72
C GLY A 87 25.09 -27.68 10.92
N GLU A 88 25.03 -28.49 9.86
CA GLU A 88 25.02 -29.96 9.95
C GLU A 88 26.43 -30.54 10.10
N SER A 89 27.15 -30.13 11.14
CA SER A 89 28.30 -30.89 11.62
C SER A 89 28.45 -30.76 13.13
N LYS A 90 27.65 -31.53 13.87
CA LYS A 90 28.05 -32.24 15.11
C LYS A 90 26.87 -33.03 15.66
N LYS A 91 26.72 -34.27 15.19
CA LYS A 91 26.15 -35.33 16.02
C LYS A 91 27.20 -35.69 17.08
N LYS A 92 26.90 -35.42 18.35
CA LYS A 92 27.36 -36.28 19.46
C LYS A 92 26.22 -36.48 20.46
N ASP A 93 25.88 -37.75 20.52
CA ASP A 93 25.08 -38.54 21.44
C ASP A 93 24.82 -38.04 22.88
N ARG A 94 23.61 -38.41 23.33
CA ARG A 94 23.18 -38.90 24.66
C ARG A 94 23.16 -37.93 25.86
N ASP A 95 21.94 -37.57 26.31
CA ASP A 95 21.36 -38.12 27.56
C ASP A 95 19.94 -37.59 27.88
N ALA A 96 18.97 -38.51 27.96
CA ALA A 96 17.83 -38.66 28.89
C ALA A 96 16.85 -37.48 29.24
N PRO A 97 15.61 -37.79 29.71
CA PRO A 97 14.39 -37.02 29.40
C PRO A 97 14.00 -36.00 30.49
N ARG A 98 13.33 -34.90 30.10
CA ARG A 98 12.75 -33.94 31.06
C ARG A 98 11.22 -33.88 30.96
N VAL A 99 10.58 -34.71 31.78
CA VAL A 99 9.17 -34.61 32.19
C VAL A 99 8.91 -33.22 32.80
N LYS A 100 7.96 -32.45 32.25
CA LYS A 100 7.39 -31.28 32.94
C LYS A 100 5.86 -31.20 32.76
N LYS A 101 5.19 -31.76 33.77
CA LYS A 101 3.92 -31.35 34.42
C LYS A 101 3.00 -30.41 33.62
N ILE A 102 1.89 -30.99 33.14
CA ILE A 102 0.64 -30.29 32.86
C ILE A 102 0.09 -29.75 34.18
N LYS A 103 0.06 -28.43 34.35
CA LYS A 103 -0.72 -27.78 35.42
C LYS A 103 -1.90 -27.06 34.77
N LYS A 104 -3.05 -27.73 34.75
CA LYS A 104 -4.37 -27.15 34.49
C LYS A 104 -4.50 -25.86 35.33
N ARG A 105 -4.65 -24.71 34.68
CA ARG A 105 -5.29 -23.55 35.29
C ARG A 105 -6.70 -23.45 34.73
N ARG A 106 -7.62 -23.24 35.67
CA ARG A 106 -9.07 -23.31 35.54
C ARG A 106 -9.56 -22.41 34.42
N ILE A 107 -10.56 -22.94 33.71
CA ILE A 107 -11.52 -22.19 32.91
C ILE A 107 -12.11 -21.11 33.84
N ASN A 108 -11.91 -19.84 33.48
CA ASN A 108 -12.71 -18.77 34.05
C ASN A 108 -14.11 -18.94 33.48
N LEU A 109 -15.06 -19.40 34.31
CA LEU A 109 -16.47 -19.19 34.06
C LEU A 109 -16.71 -17.67 34.16
N GLY A 110 -16.83 -17.05 33.00
CA GLY A 110 -17.42 -15.74 32.82
C GLY A 110 -18.26 -15.84 31.57
N ASP A 111 -19.38 -16.55 31.66
CA ASP A 111 -20.48 -16.41 30.73
C ASP A 111 -21.68 -15.89 31.52
N GLU A 112 -22.20 -14.80 30.96
CA GLU A 112 -23.32 -13.98 31.37
C GLU A 112 -24.67 -14.71 31.16
N ALA A 113 -25.76 -13.95 31.34
CA ALA A 113 -27.17 -14.23 31.07
C ALA A 113 -27.92 -14.87 32.25
N GLN A 114 -28.74 -14.12 33.00
CA GLN A 114 -30.08 -13.61 32.65
C GLN A 114 -31.12 -14.73 32.38
N ALA A 115 -32.31 -14.55 32.98
CA ALA A 115 -33.51 -15.41 33.04
C ALA A 115 -33.62 -16.13 34.39
N GLU A 116 -34.59 -15.90 35.27
CA GLU A 116 -35.85 -15.12 35.29
C GLU A 116 -36.10 -14.65 36.74
#